data_AF-A0A8C0XC25-F1
#
_entry.id   AF-A0A8C0XC25-F1
#
_cell.length_a   1.000
_cell.length_b   1.000
_cell.length_c   1.000
_cell.angle_alpha   90.00
_cell.angle_beta   90.00
_cell.angle_gamma   90.00
#
_symmetry.space_group_name_H-M   'P 1'
#
loop_
_entity.id
_entity.type
_entity.pdbx_description
1 polymer ?
#
loop_
_entity_poly.entity_id
_entity_poly.type
_entity_poly.pdbx_seq_one_letter_code
_entity_poly.pdbx_strand_id
1 'polypeptide(L)'
;MASFVEGPLSKWTNVMKGWQYRWFVLDYNAGLLSYYTSKDKMMRGSRRGCVRLRGAVIGIDDEDDSTFTITVDQKTFHFQGELKEEIFSLHSPNCFFPCLLGCLLNDLVGLQLILHE
;
A
#
# COMPACT_ATOMS: atom_id res chain seq x y z
N MET A 1 14.27 8.53 -11.75
CA MET A 1 12.90 8.18 -11.35
C MET A 1 12.76 8.45 -9.88
N ALA A 2 11.63 8.98 -9.41
CA ALA A 2 11.44 9.24 -7.99
C ALA A 2 11.60 7.93 -7.21
N SER A 3 12.58 7.86 -6.30
CA SER A 3 12.87 6.66 -5.50
C SER A 3 11.87 6.45 -4.36
N PHE A 4 10.88 7.32 -4.25
CA PHE A 4 9.83 7.28 -3.25
C PHE A 4 8.47 7.62 -3.87
N VAL A 5 7.44 6.91 -3.43
CA VAL A 5 6.04 7.21 -3.74
C VAL A 5 5.26 7.32 -2.44
N GLU A 6 4.40 8.32 -2.33
CA GLU A 6 3.63 8.59 -1.12
C GLU A 6 2.18 8.90 -1.43
N GLY A 7 1.29 8.59 -0.51
CA GLY A 7 -0.13 8.82 -0.71
C GLY A 7 -1.00 8.32 0.44
N PRO A 8 -2.29 8.74 0.46
CA PRO A 8 -3.25 8.21 1.40
C PRO A 8 -3.67 6.79 0.97
N LEU A 9 -3.85 5.91 1.95
CA LEU A 9 -4.44 4.59 1.75
C LEU A 9 -5.27 4.22 2.99
N SER A 10 -6.37 3.51 2.77
CA SER A 10 -7.18 2.99 3.87
C SER A 10 -6.54 1.71 4.41
N LYS A 11 -6.32 1.67 5.72
CA LYS A 11 -5.70 0.52 6.40
C LYS A 11 -6.62 0.03 7.52
N TRP A 12 -6.86 -1.28 7.56
CA TRP A 12 -7.56 -1.89 8.69
C TRP A 12 -6.70 -1.77 9.96
N THR A 13 -7.32 -1.33 11.06
CA THR A 13 -6.61 -1.13 12.34
C THR A 13 -6.99 -2.17 13.37
N ASN A 14 -8.27 -2.28 13.72
CA ASN A 14 -8.84 -3.32 14.59
C ASN A 14 -10.37 -3.30 14.47
N VAL A 15 -11.05 -4.26 15.09
CA VAL A 15 -12.53 -4.36 15.06
C VAL A 15 -13.23 -3.10 15.61
N MET A 16 -12.62 -2.43 16.60
CA MET A 16 -13.24 -1.26 17.25
C MET A 16 -13.13 0.02 16.41
N LYS A 17 -12.02 0.21 15.68
CA LYS A 17 -11.74 1.42 14.90
C LYS A 17 -11.99 1.23 13.40
N GLY A 18 -11.96 -0.02 12.94
CA GLY A 18 -12.14 -0.40 11.55
C GLY A 18 -11.05 0.14 10.62
N TRP A 19 -11.49 0.53 9.43
CA TRP A 19 -10.71 1.14 8.37
C TRP A 19 -10.33 2.58 8.70
N GLN A 20 -9.06 2.91 8.54
CA GLN A 20 -8.56 4.26 8.81
C GLN A 20 -7.63 4.71 7.70
N TYR A 21 -7.85 5.92 7.21
CA TYR A 21 -6.88 6.59 6.34
C TYR A 21 -5.55 6.80 7.05
N ARG A 22 -4.48 6.43 6.36
CA ARG A 22 -3.09 6.62 6.77
C ARG A 22 -2.29 7.14 5.58
N TRP A 23 -1.29 7.95 5.87
CA TRP A 23 -0.35 8.41 4.86
C TRP A 23 0.78 7.38 4.75
N PHE A 24 0.99 6.84 3.56
CA PHE A 24 2.04 5.86 3.29
C PHE A 24 3.15 6.49 2.47
N VAL A 25 4.36 5.98 2.70
CA VAL A 25 5.55 6.31 1.93
C VAL A 25 6.25 5.00 1.61
N LEU A 26 6.36 4.69 0.33
CA LEU A 26 7.11 3.58 -0.22
C LEU A 26 8.48 4.09 -0.66
N ASP A 27 9.54 3.53 -0.10
CA ASP A 27 10.91 3.69 -0.56
C ASP A 27 11.29 2.50 -1.44
N TYR A 28 11.49 2.75 -2.73
CA TYR A 28 11.81 1.71 -3.70
C TYR A 28 13.21 1.13 -3.50
N ASN A 29 14.18 1.99 -3.18
CA ASN A 29 15.57 1.59 -3.03
C ASN A 29 15.79 0.75 -1.77
N ALA A 30 15.12 1.12 -0.68
CA ALA A 30 15.21 0.37 0.58
C ALA A 30 14.23 -0.81 0.64
N GLY A 31 13.19 -0.82 -0.21
CA GLY A 31 12.08 -1.77 -0.14
C GLY A 31 11.31 -1.64 1.17
N LEU A 32 11.08 -0.39 1.62
CA LEU A 32 10.43 -0.09 2.88
C LEU A 32 9.10 0.63 2.65
N LEU A 33 8.03 0.11 3.24
CA LEU A 33 6.74 0.78 3.32
C LEU A 33 6.55 1.34 4.72
N SER A 34 6.54 2.66 4.85
CA SER A 34 6.29 3.37 6.09
C SER A 34 4.89 3.97 6.10
N TYR A 35 4.28 4.08 7.29
CA TYR A 35 2.98 4.75 7.43
C TYR A 35 2.89 5.67 8.64
N TYR A 36 2.04 6.67 8.47
CA TYR A 36 1.82 7.78 9.40
C TYR A 36 0.32 7.98 9.60
N THR A 37 -0.06 8.56 10.74
CA THR A 37 -1.48 8.83 11.01
C THR A 37 -2.07 9.89 10.09
N SER A 38 -1.24 10.76 9.50
CA SER A 38 -1.59 11.80 8.52
C SER A 38 -0.35 12.33 7.79
N LYS A 39 -0.54 13.09 6.70
CA LYS A 39 0.55 13.75 5.97
C LYS A 39 1.34 14.74 6.85
N ASP A 40 0.64 15.52 7.68
CA ASP A 40 1.26 16.38 8.69
C ASP A 40 2.19 15.64 9.65
N LYS A 41 1.80 14.43 10.07
CA LYS A 41 2.62 13.62 10.97
C LYS A 41 3.83 13.03 10.25
N MET A 42 3.70 12.74 8.96
CA MET A 42 4.82 12.39 8.09
C MET A 42 5.81 13.54 7.97
N MET A 43 5.35 14.76 7.68
CA MET A 43 6.23 15.94 7.57
C MET A 43 6.97 16.23 8.87
N ARG A 44 6.36 15.93 10.03
CA ARG A 44 6.98 16.02 11.35
C ARG A 44 7.84 14.81 11.74
N GLY A 45 8.02 13.82 10.84
CA GLY A 45 8.81 12.61 11.10
C GLY A 45 8.19 11.63 12.11
N SER A 46 6.93 11.82 12.51
CA SER A 46 6.25 11.02 13.54
C SER A 46 5.74 9.70 12.98
N ARG A 47 6.66 8.84 12.54
CA ARG A 47 6.37 7.52 11.93
C ARG A 47 5.64 6.60 12.89
N ARG A 48 4.56 5.97 12.42
CA ARG A 48 3.80 5.02 13.25
C ARG A 48 4.25 3.58 13.08
N GLY A 49 4.65 3.20 11.86
CA GLY A 49 5.24 1.91 11.56
C GLY A 49 6.00 1.91 10.25
N CYS A 50 6.87 0.94 10.08
CA CYS A 50 7.56 0.63 8.84
C CYS A 50 7.63 -0.88 8.68
N VAL A 51 7.52 -1.35 7.44
CA VAL A 51 7.64 -2.75 7.09
C VAL A 51 8.55 -2.89 5.89
N ARG A 52 9.40 -3.92 5.90
CA ARG A 52 10.25 -4.24 4.75
C ARG A 52 9.46 -5.16 3.84
N LEU A 53 9.35 -4.79 2.57
CA LEU A 53 8.53 -5.50 1.61
C LEU A 53 9.25 -6.68 0.95
N ARG A 54 10.56 -6.85 1.19
CA ARG A 54 11.31 -7.98 0.64
C ARG A 54 10.70 -9.30 1.12
N GLY A 55 10.15 -10.07 0.19
CA GLY A 55 9.47 -11.34 0.48
C GLY A 55 8.02 -11.20 0.96
N ALA A 56 7.41 -10.02 0.81
CA ALA A 56 6.02 -9.77 1.20
C ALA A 56 5.04 -10.26 0.12
N VAL A 57 4.13 -11.17 0.47
CA VAL A 57 3.11 -11.71 -0.44
C VAL A 57 1.94 -10.74 -0.54
N ILE A 58 1.38 -10.57 -1.75
CA ILE A 58 0.17 -9.78 -1.97
C ILE A 58 -0.98 -10.70 -2.29
N GLY A 59 -2.07 -10.55 -1.55
CA GLY A 59 -3.35 -11.16 -1.88
C GLY A 59 -4.30 -10.08 -2.36
N ILE A 60 -4.88 -10.29 -3.54
CA ILE A 60 -6.02 -9.51 -4.03
C ILE A 60 -7.24 -10.41 -3.86
N ASP A 61 -8.33 -9.83 -3.42
CA ASP A 61 -9.60 -10.52 -3.29
C ASP A 61 -10.37 -10.39 -4.61
N ASP A 62 -10.86 -11.50 -5.15
CA ASP A 62 -11.61 -11.55 -6.41
C ASP A 62 -13.08 -11.14 -6.25
N GLU A 63 -13.62 -11.12 -5.02
CA GLU A 63 -14.98 -10.66 -4.72
C GLU A 63 -15.02 -9.18 -4.32
N ASP A 64 -13.91 -8.63 -3.80
CA ASP A 64 -13.76 -7.21 -3.44
C ASP A 64 -12.59 -6.54 -4.18
N ASP A 65 -12.90 -5.95 -5.34
CA ASP A 65 -11.98 -5.17 -6.19
C ASP A 65 -11.27 -4.00 -5.47
N SER A 66 -11.76 -3.61 -4.28
CA SER A 66 -11.22 -2.49 -3.52
C SER A 66 -10.26 -2.93 -2.41
N THR A 67 -10.18 -4.22 -2.07
CA THR A 67 -9.39 -4.72 -0.93
C THR A 67 -8.19 -5.54 -1.39
N PHE A 68 -7.05 -5.31 -0.73
CA PHE A 68 -5.86 -6.12 -0.91
C PHE A 68 -5.12 -6.30 0.40
N THR A 69 -4.25 -7.31 0.44
CA THR A 69 -3.44 -7.62 1.60
C THR A 69 -1.97 -7.62 1.26
N ILE A 70 -1.15 -7.22 2.23
CA ILE A 70 0.30 -7.45 2.20
C ILE A 70 0.64 -8.33 3.40
N THR A 71 1.19 -9.52 3.12
CA THR A 71 1.60 -10.49 4.14
C THR A 71 3.11 -10.59 4.17
N VAL A 72 3.72 -10.33 5.32
CA VAL A 72 5.17 -10.37 5.51
C VAL A 72 5.52 -10.78 6.92
N ASP A 73 6.53 -11.65 7.07
CA ASP A 73 6.92 -12.21 8.37
C ASP A 73 5.73 -12.72 9.19
N GLN A 74 4.81 -13.47 8.52
CA GLN A 74 3.57 -14.01 9.10
C GLN A 74 2.56 -12.96 9.59
N LYS A 75 2.74 -11.68 9.24
CA LYS A 75 1.79 -10.60 9.53
C LYS A 75 1.08 -10.17 8.27
N THR A 76 -0.25 -10.21 8.31
CA THR A 76 -1.10 -9.75 7.23
C THR A 76 -1.64 -8.35 7.53
N PHE A 77 -1.45 -7.45 6.58
CA PHE A 77 -1.98 -6.09 6.62
C PHE A 77 -3.07 -5.96 5.56
N HIS A 78 -4.27 -5.59 5.98
CA HIS A 78 -5.39 -5.34 5.07
C HIS A 78 -5.44 -3.86 4.70
N PHE A 79 -5.61 -3.62 3.41
CA PHE A 79 -5.69 -2.31 2.81
C PHE A 79 -6.88 -2.23 1.87
N GLN A 80 -7.39 -1.02 1.74
CA GLN A 80 -8.37 -0.70 0.71
C GLN A 80 -7.80 0.37 -0.21
N GLY A 81 -7.77 0.06 -1.50
CA GLY A 81 -7.58 1.03 -2.56
C GLY A 81 -8.94 1.55 -2.99
N GLU A 82 -9.12 2.87 -3.09
CA GLU A 82 -10.28 3.37 -3.80
C GLU A 82 -10.01 3.22 -5.30
N LEU A 83 -10.57 2.17 -5.92
CA LEU A 83 -10.71 2.04 -7.38
C LEU A 83 -11.83 2.97 -7.90
N LYS A 84 -12.02 4.12 -7.24
CA LYS A 84 -12.98 5.15 -7.66
C LYS A 84 -12.39 5.87 -8.86
N GLU A 85 -12.68 5.35 -10.04
CA GLU A 85 -12.71 6.10 -11.30
C GLU A 85 -11.56 7.13 -11.47
N GLU A 86 -10.30 6.71 -11.39
CA GLU A 86 -9.19 7.48 -11.99
C GLU A 86 -9.18 7.36 -13.54
N ILE A 87 -10.25 6.83 -14.15
CA ILE A 87 -10.52 6.84 -15.60
C ILE A 87 -11.02 8.23 -16.06
N PHE A 88 -10.40 9.32 -15.58
CA PHE A 88 -10.43 10.61 -16.29
C PHE A 88 -9.13 11.40 -16.11
N SER A 89 -8.07 10.79 -15.59
CA SER A 89 -6.79 11.48 -15.51
C SER A 89 -5.65 10.53 -15.82
N LEU A 90 -5.44 10.33 -17.13
CA LEU A 90 -4.13 10.02 -17.76
C LEU A 90 -3.03 11.07 -17.44
N HIS A 91 -3.20 11.85 -16.37
CA HIS A 91 -2.36 12.96 -15.95
C HIS A 91 -2.37 13.24 -14.44
N SER A 92 -2.92 12.35 -13.60
CA SER A 92 -2.79 12.51 -12.14
C SER A 92 -1.49 11.85 -11.67
N PRO A 93 -0.45 12.60 -11.24
CA PRO A 93 0.78 12.02 -10.71
C PRO A 93 0.62 11.37 -9.32
N ASN A 94 -0.61 11.22 -8.82
CA ASN A 94 -0.90 10.75 -7.45
C ASN A 94 -1.58 9.37 -7.40
N CYS A 95 -1.46 8.55 -8.45
CA CYS A 95 -1.96 7.18 -8.53
C CYS A 95 -1.19 6.22 -7.59
N PHE A 96 -1.28 6.44 -6.28
CA PHE A 96 -0.55 5.68 -5.27
C PHE A 96 -0.90 4.19 -5.33
N PHE A 97 -2.17 3.84 -5.55
CA PHE A 97 -2.61 2.45 -5.58
C PHE A 97 -2.12 1.68 -6.83
N PRO A 98 -2.31 2.16 -8.07
CA PRO A 98 -1.74 1.51 -9.26
C PRO A 98 -0.21 1.46 -9.26
N CYS A 99 0.48 2.51 -8.77
CA CYS A 99 1.93 2.51 -8.66
C CYS A 99 2.42 1.56 -7.55
N LEU A 100 1.72 1.49 -6.41
CA LEU A 100 2.03 0.54 -5.35
C LEU A 100 1.85 -0.90 -5.85
N LEU A 101 0.73 -1.20 -6.50
CA LEU A 101 0.47 -2.52 -7.05
C LEU A 101 1.45 -2.87 -8.18
N GLY A 102 1.68 -1.95 -9.12
CA GLY A 102 2.63 -2.12 -10.21
C GLY A 102 4.06 -2.34 -9.73
N CYS A 103 4.53 -1.58 -8.74
CA CYS A 103 5.89 -1.76 -8.21
C CYS A 103 6.03 -3.00 -7.33
N LEU A 104 4.98 -3.35 -6.59
CA LEU A 104 4.98 -4.60 -5.84
C LEU A 104 4.85 -5.83 -6.76
N LEU A 105 4.30 -5.69 -7.97
CA LEU A 105 4.24 -6.78 -8.94
C LEU A 105 5.53 -6.91 -9.78
N ASN A 106 6.19 -5.80 -10.10
CA ASN A 106 7.29 -5.80 -11.08
C ASN A 106 8.71 -5.71 -10.49
N ASP A 107 8.94 -5.08 -9.34
CA ASP A 107 10.30 -4.63 -8.97
C ASP A 107 10.81 -5.05 -7.57
N LEU A 108 9.94 -5.29 -6.58
CA LEU A 108 10.38 -5.46 -5.18
C LEU A 108 10.13 -6.82 -4.56
N VAL A 109 9.28 -7.62 -5.19
CA VAL A 109 8.70 -8.82 -4.62
C VAL A 109 8.54 -9.80 -5.75
N GLY A 110 9.56 -10.64 -5.96
CA GLY A 110 9.50 -11.75 -6.91
C GLY A 110 8.51 -12.80 -6.44
N LEU A 111 7.23 -12.47 -6.42
CA LEU A 111 6.20 -13.20 -5.72
C LEU A 111 5.04 -13.56 -6.62
N GLN A 112 4.87 -14.88 -6.68
CA GLN A 112 3.70 -15.62 -7.09
C GLN A 112 2.43 -14.91 -6.62
N LEU A 113 1.70 -14.30 -7.55
CA LEU A 113 0.30 -13.95 -7.39
C LEU A 113 -0.41 -15.23 -6.97
N ILE A 114 -0.77 -15.35 -5.70
CA ILE A 114 -1.73 -16.35 -5.26
C ILE A 114 -3.08 -15.71 -5.55
N LEU A 115 -3.53 -15.86 -6.80
CA LEU A 115 -4.96 -15.76 -7.07
C LEU A 115 -5.58 -16.90 -6.29
N HIS A 116 -6.41 -16.56 -5.30
CA HIS A 116 -7.22 -17.56 -4.65
C HIS A 116 -8.16 -18.11 -5.75
N GLU A 117 -8.07 -19.42 -6.01
CA GLU A 117 -9.00 -20.14 -6.89
C GLU A 117 -10.30 -20.50 -6.17
#